data_AF-I1VYL4-F1
#
_entry.id   AF-I1VYL4-F1
#
_cell.length_a   1.000
_cell.length_b   1.000
_cell.length_c   1.000
_cell.angle_alpha   90.00
_cell.angle_beta   90.00
_cell.angle_gamma   90.00
#
_symmetry.space_group_name_H-M   'P 1'
#
loop_
_entity.id
_entity.type
_entity.pdbx_description
1 polymer ?
#
loop_
_entity_poly.entity_id
_entity_poly.type
_entity_poly.pdbx_seq_one_letter_code
_entity_poly.pdbx_strand_id
1 'polypeptide(L)'
;MTHTPTGPLVFPGVYQLEQGASITDDQWIRFIDAVKEAFWLLPAQLRPYKQLGFDMNRASELFDDEGSVTFNHKDSAGYCCNPFYLRQTLSDNFQPYRKVDSQRCKQDLFVRIVLVLLHNLCPKSYHISSSCPQSWRFAQRWLAWNMDMFTKAPEDIPASFVMPGAVEHLLLVKTSGPGKQVTTEEWEAISGIELWLAQQHHD
;
A
#
# COMPACT_ATOMS: atom_id res chain seq x y z
N MET A 1 0.39 -39.05 -8.67
CA MET A 1 0.60 -37.65 -9.07
C MET A 1 -0.75 -36.96 -8.92
N THR A 2 -0.94 -36.28 -7.80
CA THR A 2 -2.17 -35.53 -7.52
C THR A 2 -2.03 -34.16 -8.18
N HIS A 3 -2.88 -33.90 -9.18
CA HIS A 3 -3.01 -32.57 -9.78
C HIS A 3 -3.62 -31.64 -8.75
N THR A 4 -2.81 -30.73 -8.19
CA THR A 4 -3.32 -29.58 -7.46
C THR A 4 -4.12 -28.72 -8.42
N PRO A 5 -5.37 -28.33 -8.11
CA PRO A 5 -6.09 -27.40 -8.95
C PRO A 5 -5.36 -26.05 -8.91
N THR A 6 -4.75 -25.63 -10.03
CA THR A 6 -4.36 -24.24 -10.22
C THR A 6 -5.63 -23.43 -10.42
N GLY A 7 -6.25 -23.04 -9.31
CA GLY A 7 -7.12 -21.87 -9.30
C GLY A 7 -6.38 -20.66 -9.90
N PRO A 8 -7.11 -19.63 -10.37
CA PRO A 8 -6.46 -18.41 -10.83
C PRO A 8 -5.52 -17.91 -9.74
N LEU A 9 -4.25 -17.68 -10.07
CA LEU A 9 -3.29 -17.08 -9.17
C LEU A 9 -3.94 -15.84 -8.55
N VAL A 10 -4.11 -15.83 -7.24
CA VAL A 10 -4.55 -14.64 -6.53
C VAL A 10 -3.46 -13.60 -6.73
N PHE A 11 -3.73 -12.62 -7.59
CA PHE A 11 -2.77 -11.59 -7.93
C PHE A 11 -2.71 -10.56 -6.80
N PRO A 12 -1.63 -10.46 -6.02
CA PRO A 12 -1.50 -9.43 -4.99
C PRO A 12 -1.41 -8.06 -5.63
N GLY A 13 -1.94 -7.05 -4.95
CA GLY A 13 -1.86 -5.66 -5.41
C GLY A 13 -3.05 -5.18 -6.24
N VAL A 14 -4.21 -5.85 -6.17
CA VAL A 14 -5.48 -5.27 -6.61
C VAL A 14 -6.24 -4.78 -5.40
N TYR A 15 -6.42 -3.46 -5.30
CA TYR A 15 -7.20 -2.83 -4.24
C TYR A 15 -8.48 -2.21 -4.83
N GLN A 16 -9.58 -2.28 -4.08
CA GLN A 16 -10.82 -1.56 -4.39
C GLN A 16 -11.10 -0.59 -3.25
N LEU A 17 -11.61 0.60 -3.58
CA LEU A 17 -11.84 1.68 -2.64
C LEU A 17 -13.18 2.38 -2.90
N GLU A 18 -14.12 2.24 -1.99
CA GLU A 18 -15.41 2.94 -2.05
C GLU A 18 -15.51 3.96 -0.92
N GLN A 19 -15.61 5.25 -1.28
CA GLN A 19 -15.81 6.31 -0.30
C GLN A 19 -17.28 6.31 0.16
N GLY A 20 -17.53 5.98 1.42
CA GLY A 20 -18.87 5.96 2.01
C GLY A 20 -19.25 7.26 2.75
N ALA A 21 -18.26 8.07 3.14
CA ALA A 21 -18.49 9.33 3.85
C ALA A 21 -17.35 10.33 3.64
N SER A 22 -17.64 11.61 3.82
CA SER A 22 -16.61 12.65 3.94
C SER A 22 -15.75 12.41 5.18
N ILE A 23 -14.49 12.82 5.10
CA ILE A 23 -13.52 12.81 6.21
C ILE A 23 -13.56 14.19 6.88
N THR A 24 -13.57 14.24 8.21
CA THR A 24 -13.51 15.53 8.92
C THR A 24 -12.13 16.18 8.76
N ASP A 25 -12.04 17.51 8.89
CA ASP A 25 -10.76 18.23 8.76
C ASP A 25 -9.68 17.68 9.71
N ASP A 26 -10.04 17.44 10.98
CA ASP A 26 -9.12 16.89 11.98
C ASP A 26 -8.60 15.50 11.61
N GLN A 27 -9.47 14.63 11.06
CA GLN A 27 -9.07 13.30 10.59
C GLN A 27 -8.15 13.41 9.38
N TRP A 28 -8.50 14.28 8.43
CA TRP A 28 -7.74 14.49 7.20
C TRP A 28 -6.34 15.04 7.47
N ILE A 29 -6.21 16.03 8.34
CA ILE A 29 -4.92 16.60 8.75
C ILE A 29 -4.02 15.51 9.36
N ARG A 30 -4.55 14.74 10.31
CA ARG A 30 -3.80 13.64 10.95
C ARG A 30 -3.38 12.57 9.95
N PHE A 31 -4.27 12.24 9.01
CA PHE A 31 -3.98 11.29 7.94
C PHE A 31 -2.86 11.80 7.02
N ILE A 32 -2.95 13.05 6.57
CA ILE A 32 -1.95 13.70 5.73
C ILE A 32 -0.57 13.71 6.40
N ASP A 33 -0.52 14.07 7.68
CA ASP A 33 0.76 14.14 8.41
C ASP A 33 1.40 12.76 8.54
N ALA A 34 0.61 11.72 8.86
CA ALA A 34 1.09 10.35 8.90
C ALA A 34 1.59 9.85 7.53
N VAL A 35 0.89 10.20 6.44
CA VAL A 35 1.32 9.84 5.08
C VAL A 35 2.63 10.53 4.70
N LYS A 36 2.80 11.81 5.05
CA LYS A 36 4.05 12.55 4.81
C LYS A 36 5.22 11.95 5.59
N GLU A 37 5.00 11.56 6.84
CA GLU A 37 6.02 10.90 7.65
C GLU A 37 6.42 9.55 7.05
N ALA A 38 5.43 8.71 6.70
CA ALA A 38 5.67 7.42 6.04
C ALA A 38 6.47 7.55 4.74
N PHE A 39 6.19 8.58 3.92
CA PHE A 39 6.92 8.87 2.70
C PHE A 39 8.43 9.03 2.95
N TRP A 40 8.82 9.74 4.01
CA TRP A 40 10.23 9.97 4.32
C TRP A 40 10.92 8.76 4.92
N LEU A 41 10.18 7.93 5.65
CA LEU A 41 10.71 6.73 6.26
C LEU A 41 10.97 5.60 5.25
N LEU A 42 10.44 5.70 4.02
CA LEU A 42 10.75 4.78 2.93
C LEU A 42 12.10 5.08 2.25
N PRO A 43 12.82 4.04 1.80
CA PRO A 43 13.84 4.14 0.76
C PRO A 43 13.30 4.85 -0.48
N ALA A 44 14.11 5.70 -1.12
CA ALA A 44 13.68 6.52 -2.24
C ALA A 44 13.05 5.71 -3.39
N GLN A 45 13.53 4.48 -3.65
CA GLN A 45 13.03 3.63 -4.73
C GLN A 45 11.63 3.07 -4.48
N LEU A 46 11.19 3.02 -3.22
CA LEU A 46 9.85 2.55 -2.83
C LEU A 46 8.83 3.70 -2.75
N ARG A 47 9.31 4.95 -2.83
CA ARG A 47 8.44 6.13 -2.86
C ARG A 47 7.67 6.19 -4.18
N PRO A 48 6.47 6.79 -4.17
CA PRO A 48 5.68 6.94 -5.37
C PRO A 48 6.23 7.99 -6.35
N TYR A 49 5.68 8.00 -7.55
CA TYR A 49 6.05 8.91 -8.63
C TYR A 49 5.02 10.02 -8.80
N LYS A 50 5.47 11.16 -9.31
CA LYS A 50 4.61 12.23 -9.81
C LYS A 50 3.86 11.78 -11.07
N GLN A 51 2.93 12.63 -11.50
CA GLN A 51 2.40 12.53 -12.86
C GLN A 51 3.56 12.52 -13.88
N LEU A 52 3.42 11.71 -14.93
CA LEU A 52 4.41 11.50 -16.00
C LEU A 52 5.69 10.74 -15.57
N GLY A 53 5.75 10.19 -14.36
CA GLY A 53 6.76 9.20 -13.97
C GLY A 53 8.07 9.78 -13.43
N PHE A 54 8.06 11.06 -13.05
CA PHE A 54 9.16 11.71 -12.35
C PHE A 54 9.21 11.31 -10.88
N ASP A 55 10.42 11.20 -10.33
CA ASP A 55 10.62 10.91 -8.91
C ASP A 55 9.97 11.99 -8.03
N MET A 56 9.34 11.55 -6.93
CA MET A 56 8.94 12.46 -5.85
C MET A 56 10.10 12.64 -4.88
N ASN A 57 10.50 13.89 -4.70
CA ASN A 57 11.58 14.27 -3.79
C ASN A 57 11.05 15.00 -2.55
N ARG A 58 9.75 15.32 -2.50
CA ARG A 58 9.11 15.98 -1.36
C ARG A 58 7.76 15.34 -1.08
N ALA A 59 7.44 15.13 0.19
CA ALA A 59 6.13 14.60 0.58
C ALA A 59 4.96 15.53 0.19
N SER A 60 5.20 16.85 0.04
CA SER A 60 4.18 17.79 -0.44
C SER A 60 3.70 17.51 -1.87
N GLU A 61 4.48 16.76 -2.65
CA GLU A 61 4.16 16.40 -4.04
C GLU A 61 3.11 15.29 -4.13
N LEU A 62 2.73 14.69 -3.00
CA LEU A 62 1.63 13.73 -2.88
C LEU A 62 0.25 14.40 -2.96
N PHE A 63 0.17 15.72 -2.92
CA PHE A 63 -1.10 16.45 -2.83
C PHE A 63 -1.27 17.31 -4.07
N ASP A 64 -2.47 17.27 -4.68
CA ASP A 64 -2.84 18.19 -5.74
C ASP A 64 -3.31 19.55 -5.18
N ASP A 65 -3.65 20.47 -6.09
CA ASP A 65 -4.11 21.82 -5.74
C ASP A 65 -5.42 21.82 -4.94
N GLU A 66 -6.19 20.73 -4.99
CA GLU A 66 -7.42 20.55 -4.20
C GLU A 66 -7.14 19.92 -2.82
N GLY A 67 -5.89 19.59 -2.51
CA GLY A 67 -5.50 18.91 -1.28
C GLY A 67 -5.82 17.42 -1.27
N SER A 68 -6.15 16.83 -2.41
CA SER A 68 -6.37 15.39 -2.57
C SER A 68 -5.03 14.66 -2.64
N VAL A 69 -4.95 13.45 -2.08
CA VAL A 69 -3.74 12.62 -2.18
C VAL A 69 -3.71 12.02 -3.58
N THR A 70 -2.72 12.39 -4.39
CA THR A 70 -2.50 11.81 -5.71
C THR A 70 -1.04 11.47 -5.96
N PHE A 71 -0.82 10.26 -6.49
CA PHE A 71 0.50 9.82 -6.89
C PHE A 71 0.41 8.65 -7.88
N ASN A 72 1.51 8.30 -8.55
CA ASN A 72 1.56 7.24 -9.56
C ASN A 72 2.56 6.16 -9.17
N HIS A 73 2.53 5.06 -9.91
CA HIS A 73 3.47 3.94 -9.79
C HIS A 73 4.06 3.60 -11.17
N LYS A 74 5.21 2.92 -11.16
CA LYS A 74 5.79 2.30 -12.37
C LYS A 74 5.65 0.80 -12.27
N ASP A 75 5.09 0.17 -13.29
CA ASP A 75 5.06 -1.29 -13.43
C ASP A 75 6.16 -1.77 -14.39
N SER A 76 6.17 -3.06 -14.69
CA SER A 76 7.11 -3.67 -15.63
C SER A 76 6.92 -3.22 -17.09
N ALA A 77 5.75 -2.68 -17.44
CA ALA A 77 5.45 -2.10 -18.75
C ALA A 77 5.80 -0.59 -18.82
N GLY A 78 6.10 0.04 -17.69
CA GLY A 78 6.59 1.41 -17.58
C GLY A 78 5.74 2.27 -16.66
N TYR A 79 5.48 3.51 -17.07
CA TYR A 79 4.68 4.44 -16.28
C TYR A 79 3.19 4.11 -16.38
N CYS A 80 2.52 3.90 -15.24
CA CYS A 80 1.09 3.65 -15.22
C CYS A 80 0.31 4.98 -15.24
N CYS A 81 -0.59 5.13 -16.20
CA CYS A 81 -1.43 6.32 -16.36
C CYS A 81 -2.65 6.36 -15.43
N ASN A 82 -2.83 5.37 -14.55
CA ASN A 82 -3.89 5.35 -13.56
C ASN A 82 -3.31 5.73 -12.17
N PRO A 83 -3.38 7.01 -11.78
CA PRO A 83 -2.84 7.43 -10.49
C PRO A 83 -3.57 6.73 -9.34
N PHE A 84 -2.98 6.73 -8.15
CA PHE A 84 -3.70 6.62 -6.90
C PHE A 84 -4.37 7.98 -6.59
N TYR A 85 -5.58 7.97 -6.03
CA TYR A 85 -6.28 9.21 -5.66
C TYR A 85 -7.19 8.96 -4.46
N LEU A 86 -7.08 9.82 -3.46
CA LEU A 86 -7.99 9.91 -2.32
C LEU A 86 -8.34 11.37 -2.11
N ARG A 87 -9.58 11.62 -1.69
CA ARG A 87 -10.08 12.96 -1.41
C ARG A 87 -10.76 12.98 -0.05
N GLN A 88 -10.88 14.17 0.50
CA GLN A 88 -11.53 14.38 1.79
C GLN A 88 -13.05 14.34 1.68
N THR A 89 -13.62 15.02 0.68
CA THR A 89 -15.07 15.23 0.54
C THR A 89 -15.72 14.15 -0.30
N LEU A 90 -16.87 13.64 0.16
CA LEU A 90 -17.73 12.79 -0.64
C LEU A 90 -18.42 13.64 -1.72
N SER A 91 -18.47 13.11 -2.94
CA SER A 91 -19.18 13.68 -4.08
C SER A 91 -19.68 12.57 -4.99
N ASP A 92 -20.86 12.77 -5.56
CA ASP A 92 -21.62 11.79 -6.33
C ASP A 92 -20.94 11.35 -7.64
N ASN A 93 -19.87 12.06 -8.05
CA ASN A 93 -19.17 11.83 -9.32
C ASN A 93 -17.93 10.92 -9.21
N PHE A 94 -17.61 10.43 -8.01
CA PHE A 94 -16.45 9.57 -7.83
C PHE A 94 -16.81 8.13 -8.13
N GLN A 95 -16.25 7.61 -9.21
CA GLN A 95 -16.32 6.19 -9.52
C GLN A 95 -15.61 5.43 -8.39
N PRO A 96 -16.32 4.62 -7.59
CA PRO A 96 -15.81 3.91 -6.41
C PRO A 96 -14.85 2.77 -6.76
N TYR A 97 -14.38 2.72 -8.01
CA TYR A 97 -13.60 1.63 -8.53
C TYR A 97 -12.29 2.18 -9.10
N ARG A 98 -11.27 2.16 -8.25
CA ARG A 98 -9.89 2.28 -8.71
C ARG A 98 -9.17 1.00 -8.40
N LYS A 99 -9.13 0.10 -9.39
CA LYS A 99 -8.12 -0.95 -9.47
C LYS A 99 -6.77 -0.26 -9.57
N VAL A 100 -6.06 -0.17 -8.45
CA VAL A 100 -4.61 -0.06 -8.50
C VAL A 100 -4.15 -1.46 -8.91
N ASP A 101 -3.50 -1.60 -10.05
CA ASP A 101 -2.83 -2.84 -10.43
C ASP A 101 -1.34 -2.62 -10.13
N SER A 102 -0.98 -2.63 -8.84
CA SER A 102 0.37 -2.32 -8.37
C SER A 102 1.30 -3.53 -8.55
N GLN A 103 1.18 -4.25 -9.67
CA GLN A 103 1.85 -5.53 -9.95
C GLN A 103 3.30 -5.55 -9.50
N ARG A 104 3.56 -6.04 -8.27
CA ARG A 104 4.90 -6.06 -7.68
C ARG A 104 5.68 -4.77 -7.97
N CYS A 105 5.02 -3.63 -8.05
CA CYS A 105 5.70 -2.38 -8.30
C CYS A 105 6.30 -1.94 -6.97
N LYS A 106 7.46 -1.28 -7.02
CA LYS A 106 8.15 -0.83 -5.80
C LYS A 106 7.28 0.05 -4.90
N GLN A 107 6.26 0.67 -5.48
CA GLN A 107 5.32 1.58 -4.84
C GLN A 107 4.16 0.87 -4.12
N ASP A 108 3.96 -0.44 -4.32
CA ASP A 108 2.85 -1.18 -3.72
C ASP A 108 2.85 -1.09 -2.18
N LEU A 109 4.02 -1.20 -1.56
CA LEU A 109 4.14 -1.05 -0.10
C LEU A 109 3.62 0.31 0.37
N PHE A 110 3.97 1.39 -0.34
CA PHE A 110 3.49 2.73 0.01
C PHE A 110 1.97 2.84 -0.15
N VAL A 111 1.40 2.25 -1.21
CA VAL A 111 -0.07 2.18 -1.37
C VAL A 111 -0.70 1.48 -0.16
N ARG A 112 -0.21 0.30 0.22
CA ARG A 112 -0.73 -0.42 1.39
C ARG A 112 -0.61 0.37 2.69
N ILE A 113 0.51 1.06 2.90
CA ILE A 113 0.70 1.94 4.06
C ILE A 113 -0.36 3.03 4.08
N VAL A 114 -0.58 3.72 2.96
CA VAL A 114 -1.60 4.79 2.85
C VAL A 114 -3.01 4.23 3.13
N LEU A 115 -3.35 3.06 2.59
CA LEU A 115 -4.66 2.43 2.80
C LEU A 115 -4.88 2.01 4.25
N VAL A 116 -3.87 1.44 4.92
CA VAL A 116 -3.93 1.11 6.34
C VAL A 116 -4.07 2.38 7.18
N LEU A 117 -3.31 3.44 6.89
CA LEU A 117 -3.45 4.73 7.57
C LEU A 117 -4.85 5.32 7.40
N LEU A 118 -5.39 5.30 6.17
CA LEU A 118 -6.73 5.79 5.86
C LEU A 118 -7.80 5.06 6.67
N HIS A 119 -7.73 3.72 6.70
CA HIS A 119 -8.67 2.89 7.47
C HIS A 119 -8.67 3.23 8.96
N ASN A 120 -7.49 3.49 9.54
CA ASN A 120 -7.35 3.69 10.99
C ASN A 120 -7.59 5.14 11.43
N LEU A 121 -7.19 6.13 10.61
CA LEU A 121 -7.29 7.55 10.97
C LEU A 121 -8.60 8.19 10.48
N CYS A 122 -9.21 7.62 9.44
CA CYS A 122 -10.46 8.08 8.84
C CYS A 122 -11.51 6.94 8.85
N PRO A 123 -11.88 6.42 10.02
CA PRO A 123 -12.71 5.22 10.12
C PRO A 123 -14.07 5.43 9.46
N LYS A 124 -14.54 4.42 8.72
CA LYS A 124 -15.84 4.38 8.00
C LYS A 124 -15.96 5.35 6.82
N SER A 125 -14.94 6.15 6.51
CA SER A 125 -14.97 7.04 5.33
C SER A 125 -14.72 6.28 4.02
N TYR A 126 -13.88 5.24 4.06
CA TYR A 126 -13.59 4.38 2.93
C TYR A 126 -13.77 2.90 3.28
N HIS A 127 -14.44 2.16 2.40
CA HIS A 127 -14.43 0.70 2.36
C HIS A 127 -13.31 0.26 1.44
N ILE A 128 -12.40 -0.56 1.94
CA ILE A 128 -11.19 -0.97 1.23
C ILE A 128 -11.18 -2.49 1.17
N SER A 129 -11.01 -3.04 -0.03
CA SER A 129 -10.80 -4.48 -0.19
C SER A 129 -9.57 -4.80 -1.03
N SER A 130 -9.01 -5.99 -0.86
CA SER A 130 -7.86 -6.49 -1.59
C SER A 130 -8.13 -7.87 -2.17
N SER A 131 -7.55 -8.12 -3.34
CA SER A 131 -7.40 -9.49 -3.85
C SER A 131 -6.53 -10.36 -2.94
N CYS A 132 -5.64 -9.78 -2.12
CA CYS A 132 -4.73 -10.50 -1.22
C CYS A 132 -4.69 -9.85 0.17
N PRO A 133 -5.69 -10.11 1.04
CA PRO A 133 -5.77 -9.50 2.37
C PRO A 133 -4.56 -9.78 3.26
N GLN A 134 -3.84 -10.89 3.05
CA GLN A 134 -2.62 -11.22 3.80
C GLN A 134 -1.53 -10.15 3.65
N SER A 135 -1.51 -9.44 2.52
CA SER A 135 -0.54 -8.37 2.25
C SER A 135 -0.67 -7.17 3.21
N TRP A 136 -1.83 -6.99 3.87
CA TRP A 136 -2.00 -5.96 4.90
C TRP A 136 -1.06 -6.15 6.07
N ARG A 137 -0.70 -7.40 6.39
CA ARG A 137 0.15 -7.73 7.53
C ARG A 137 1.48 -6.99 7.46
N PHE A 138 2.12 -6.98 6.30
CA PHE A 138 3.43 -6.36 6.18
C PHE A 138 3.37 -4.85 6.35
N ALA A 139 2.36 -4.17 5.77
CA ALA A 139 2.17 -2.74 5.94
C ALA A 139 1.88 -2.33 7.39
N GLN A 140 1.05 -3.11 8.12
CA GLN A 140 0.82 -2.87 9.55
C GLN A 140 2.12 -2.99 10.36
N ARG A 141 2.94 -3.99 10.03
CA ARG A 141 4.22 -4.22 10.72
C ARG A 141 5.25 -3.17 10.40
N TRP A 142 5.25 -2.68 9.16
CA TRP A 142 6.06 -1.54 8.75
C TRP A 142 5.68 -0.27 9.52
N LEU A 143 4.39 0.02 9.66
CA LEU A 143 3.87 1.16 10.44
C LEU A 143 4.22 1.06 11.92
N ALA A 144 4.07 -0.12 12.52
CA ALA A 144 4.47 -0.35 13.91
C ALA A 144 5.99 -0.18 14.09
N TRP A 145 6.80 -0.68 13.15
CA TRP A 145 8.26 -0.61 13.23
C TRP A 145 8.81 0.81 13.07
N ASN A 146 8.23 1.60 12.15
CA ASN A 146 8.79 2.90 11.75
C ASN A 146 8.13 4.10 12.44
N MET A 147 6.87 3.95 12.86
CA MET A 147 6.05 5.07 13.36
C MET A 147 5.40 4.76 14.72
N ASP A 148 5.72 3.62 15.36
CA ASP A 148 5.10 3.16 16.61
C ASP A 148 3.55 3.09 16.54
N MET A 149 3.01 2.86 15.34
CA MET A 149 1.57 2.83 15.09
C MET A 149 1.01 1.41 15.10
N PHE A 150 0.17 1.10 16.09
CA PHE A 150 -0.61 -0.15 16.13
C PHE A 150 -1.91 0.00 15.34
N THR A 151 -1.92 -0.52 14.13
CA THR A 151 -3.04 -0.39 13.18
C THR A 151 -3.82 -1.68 13.00
N LYS A 152 -5.08 -1.57 12.61
CA LYS A 152 -5.92 -2.66 12.11
C LYS A 152 -5.83 -2.75 10.59
N ALA A 153 -5.93 -3.96 10.05
CA ALA A 153 -6.01 -4.16 8.61
C ALA A 153 -7.41 -3.74 8.12
N PRO A 154 -7.54 -3.24 6.88
CA PRO A 154 -8.85 -2.89 6.34
C PRO A 154 -9.81 -4.08 6.18
N GLU A 155 -9.26 -5.28 6.06
CA GLU A 155 -9.98 -6.56 6.01
C GLU A 155 -9.34 -7.58 6.96
N ASP A 156 -10.10 -8.60 7.32
CA ASP A 156 -9.61 -9.70 8.15
C ASP A 156 -8.48 -10.46 7.43
N ILE A 157 -7.38 -10.65 8.15
CA ILE A 157 -6.27 -11.50 7.71
C ILE A 157 -6.56 -12.91 8.22
N PRO A 158 -6.52 -13.94 7.35
CA PRO A 158 -6.68 -15.33 7.79
C PRO A 158 -5.76 -15.66 8.96
N ALA A 159 -6.29 -16.26 10.02
CA ALA A 159 -5.50 -16.63 11.20
C ALA A 159 -4.39 -17.64 10.90
N SER A 160 -4.52 -18.39 9.80
CA SER A 160 -3.50 -19.29 9.27
C SER A 160 -2.27 -18.55 8.73
N PHE A 161 -2.40 -17.28 8.34
CA PHE A 161 -1.29 -16.51 7.76
C PHE A 161 -0.26 -16.13 8.82
N VAL A 162 0.93 -16.73 8.72
CA VAL A 162 2.05 -16.45 9.63
C VAL A 162 3.26 -16.01 8.83
N MET A 163 3.74 -14.79 9.07
CA MET A 163 5.04 -14.34 8.57
C MET A 163 6.13 -14.73 9.58
N PRO A 164 7.11 -15.58 9.23
CA PRO A 164 8.18 -15.95 10.15
C PRO A 164 8.94 -14.70 10.63
N GLY A 165 9.21 -14.59 11.93
CA GLY A 165 9.78 -13.36 12.52
C GLY A 165 11.12 -12.92 11.92
N ALA A 166 12.00 -13.86 11.55
CA ALA A 166 13.26 -13.54 10.88
C ALA A 166 13.04 -12.96 9.47
N VAL A 167 12.07 -13.50 8.74
CA VAL A 167 11.67 -13.00 7.42
C VAL A 167 11.07 -11.60 7.58
N GLU A 168 10.08 -11.44 8.47
CA GLU A 168 9.47 -10.14 8.78
C GLU A 168 10.53 -9.09 9.10
N HIS A 169 11.46 -9.40 10.00
CA HIS A 169 12.53 -8.48 10.38
C HIS A 169 13.43 -8.08 9.20
N LEU A 170 13.84 -9.03 8.35
CA LEU A 170 14.65 -8.72 7.17
C LEU A 170 13.90 -7.82 6.19
N LEU A 171 12.61 -8.10 5.93
CA LEU A 171 11.77 -7.27 5.07
C LEU A 171 11.67 -5.85 5.64
N LEU A 172 11.38 -5.70 6.94
CA LEU A 172 11.31 -4.41 7.61
C LEU A 172 12.63 -3.65 7.52
N VAL A 173 13.76 -4.29 7.82
CA VAL A 173 15.08 -3.65 7.73
C VAL A 173 15.36 -3.17 6.31
N LYS A 174 14.98 -3.92 5.28
CA LYS A 174 15.22 -3.54 3.88
C LYS A 174 14.31 -2.42 3.40
N THR A 175 13.06 -2.39 3.82
CA THR A 175 12.08 -1.39 3.38
C THR A 175 12.00 -0.15 4.27
N SER A 176 12.89 -0.01 5.26
CA SER A 176 12.84 1.07 6.26
C SER A 176 14.13 1.89 6.30
N GLY A 177 13.99 3.20 6.09
CA GLY A 177 15.02 4.22 6.30
C GLY A 177 15.31 5.07 5.04
N PRO A 178 15.31 6.42 5.15
CA PRO A 178 15.48 7.34 4.02
C PRO A 178 16.80 7.21 3.25
N GLY A 179 17.85 6.66 3.89
CA GLY A 179 19.18 6.50 3.30
C GLY A 179 19.45 5.13 2.69
N LYS A 180 18.51 4.18 2.81
CA LYS A 180 18.69 2.84 2.24
C LYS A 180 18.31 2.83 0.78
N GLN A 181 18.93 1.91 0.06
CA GLN A 181 18.64 1.62 -1.34
C GLN A 181 17.98 0.25 -1.41
N VAL A 182 16.94 0.12 -2.23
CA VAL A 182 16.33 -1.17 -2.56
C VAL A 182 16.44 -1.38 -4.06
N THR A 183 17.23 -2.37 -4.47
CA THR A 183 17.39 -2.69 -5.90
C THR A 183 16.12 -3.32 -6.46
N THR A 184 16.07 -3.49 -7.78
CA THR A 184 14.93 -4.17 -8.41
C THR A 184 14.88 -5.64 -8.02
N GLU A 185 16.03 -6.31 -8.01
CA GLU A 185 16.16 -7.71 -7.62
C GLU A 185 15.77 -7.94 -6.15
N GLU A 186 16.20 -7.04 -5.25
CA GLU A 186 15.81 -7.10 -3.84
C GLU A 186 14.30 -6.95 -3.68
N TRP A 187 13.69 -6.01 -4.40
CA TRP A 187 12.23 -5.83 -4.35
C TRP A 187 11.47 -7.02 -4.94
N GLU A 188 11.96 -7.61 -6.03
CA GLU A 188 11.38 -8.82 -6.61
C GLU A 188 11.45 -10.01 -5.63
N ALA A 189 12.56 -10.15 -4.91
CA ALA A 189 12.70 -11.16 -3.86
C ALA A 189 11.73 -10.92 -2.69
N ILE A 190 11.64 -9.67 -2.21
CA ILE A 190 10.68 -9.27 -1.17
C ILE A 190 9.24 -9.60 -1.59
N SER A 191 8.86 -9.16 -2.78
CA SER A 191 7.51 -9.39 -3.34
C SER A 191 7.23 -10.88 -3.55
N GLY A 192 8.24 -11.64 -4.00
CA GLY A 192 8.14 -13.08 -4.19
C GLY A 192 7.93 -13.84 -2.88
N ILE A 193 8.61 -13.43 -1.81
CA ILE A 193 8.43 -14.00 -0.47
C ILE A 193 7.03 -13.71 0.05
N GLU A 194 6.54 -12.47 -0.07
CA GLU A 194 5.18 -12.11 0.36
C GLU A 194 4.12 -12.93 -0.38
N LEU A 195 4.25 -13.08 -1.70
CA LEU A 195 3.33 -13.89 -2.51
C LEU A 195 3.39 -15.37 -2.12
N TRP A 196 4.59 -15.92 -1.97
CA TRP A 196 4.75 -17.32 -1.58
C TRP A 196 4.09 -17.58 -0.22
N LEU A 197 4.29 -16.68 0.76
CA LEU A 197 3.63 -16.77 2.06
C LEU A 197 2.10 -16.70 1.93
N ALA A 198 1.58 -15.77 1.12
CA ALA A 198 0.13 -15.68 0.90
C ALA A 198 -0.43 -16.98 0.31
N GLN A 199 0.27 -17.59 -0.66
CA GLN A 199 -0.10 -18.85 -1.31
C GLN A 199 -0.10 -20.07 -0.38
N GLN A 200 0.80 -20.14 0.61
CA GLN A 200 0.82 -21.23 1.59
C GLN A 200 -0.38 -21.20 2.55
N HIS A 201 -1.12 -20.09 2.60
CA HIS A 201 -2.18 -19.84 3.57
C HIS A 201 -3.52 -19.51 2.91
N HIS A 202 -3.74 -20.02 1.69
CA HIS A 202 -5.00 -19.93 0.95
C HIS A 202 -5.96 -21.12 1.18
N ASP A 203 -5.63 -22.02 2.13
CA ASP A 203 -6.47 -23.16 2.54
C ASP A 203 -7.41 -22.79 3.70
#